data_AF-A0A1E5PNJ2-F1
#
_entry.id   AF-A0A1E5PNJ2-F1
#
_cell.length_a   1.000
_cell.length_b   1.000
_cell.length_c   1.000
_cell.angle_alpha   90.00
_cell.angle_beta   90.00
_cell.angle_gamma   90.00
#
_symmetry.space_group_name_H-M   'P 1'
#
loop_
_entity.id
_entity.type
_entity.pdbx_description
1 polymer ?
#
loop_
_entity_poly.entity_id
_entity_poly.type
_entity_poly.pdbx_seq_one_letter_code
_entity_poly.pdbx_strand_id
1 'polypeptide(L)'
;MEQSLQQFISKSPWDWTPVRRSLAQHLERTARRPLAWVLQPMVVEKAGDRSVGVGRQFVPQLGRIANCQQASGIWLASSEASFPVEWTLTLPGPWTSELLRRRRAGIPETARSLTPAQDAVHAVQRMATTWRLQRRPVVMEVANSDLPQSIESFALHDIPFVFKVDGSLPVSFGGAGRHKPGPHTAPARELIDSLRSQRRVVEWTRHGRAEGAVTLLTSAAVFATPGEDRPAPPPAPPTPLLLLGAWTEAALLPSEFWITNIGDRPLAQLFLLAKLTDRVSLDFTETCEPVGIRDFEGRSFRGWHHHATLASVAHAARLLRASRDRLPDGGPAGRSVGDYAAPPRAGVPRPAAAARPPAVLPRPLIPGQTSRRDFIR
;
A
#
# COMPACT_ATOMS: atom_id res chain seq x y z
N MET A 1 33.09 -2.88 3.29
CA MET A 1 31.70 -2.47 3.63
C MET A 1 30.68 -3.32 2.87
N GLU A 2 30.89 -3.55 1.56
CA GLU A 2 30.00 -4.34 0.70
C GLU A 2 29.80 -5.81 1.15
N GLN A 3 30.89 -6.49 1.53
CA GLN A 3 30.82 -7.87 2.03
C GLN A 3 30.08 -7.98 3.38
N SER A 4 30.22 -7.00 4.27
CA SER A 4 29.52 -6.95 5.57
C SER A 4 28.02 -6.72 5.39
N LEU A 5 27.63 -5.84 4.45
CA LEU A 5 26.23 -5.60 4.12
C LEU A 5 25.58 -6.83 3.48
N GLN A 6 26.26 -7.48 2.52
CA GLN A 6 25.78 -8.71 1.91
C GLN A 6 25.57 -9.82 2.95
N GLN A 7 26.50 -9.96 3.91
CA GLN A 7 26.39 -10.89 5.02
C GLN A 7 25.22 -10.55 5.95
N PHE A 8 25.05 -9.26 6.29
CA PHE A 8 23.93 -8.77 7.10
C PHE A 8 22.57 -9.06 6.47
N ILE A 9 22.44 -8.87 5.15
CA ILE A 9 21.20 -9.13 4.41
C ILE A 9 20.98 -10.63 4.23
N SER A 10 21.99 -11.38 3.79
CA SER A 10 21.77 -12.75 3.30
C SER A 10 21.92 -13.84 4.35
N LYS A 11 22.76 -13.63 5.36
CA LYS A 11 23.20 -14.70 6.29
C LYS A 11 23.00 -14.40 7.77
N SER A 12 23.01 -13.12 8.18
CA SER A 12 22.91 -12.76 9.60
C SER A 12 21.61 -13.27 10.23
N PRO A 13 21.62 -13.79 11.47
CA PRO A 13 20.49 -14.51 12.05
C PRO A 13 19.32 -13.66 12.58
N TRP A 14 19.29 -12.34 12.36
CA TRP A 14 18.22 -11.45 12.87
C TRP A 14 16.83 -11.73 12.28
N ASP A 15 15.81 -11.87 13.12
CA ASP A 15 14.42 -12.02 12.66
C ASP A 15 13.88 -10.68 12.14
N TRP A 16 13.32 -10.68 10.94
CA TRP A 16 12.73 -9.49 10.34
C TRP A 16 11.38 -9.10 10.95
N THR A 17 10.67 -10.04 11.57
CA THR A 17 9.33 -9.81 12.12
C THR A 17 9.33 -8.76 13.25
N PRO A 18 10.22 -8.82 14.26
CA PRO A 18 10.33 -7.77 15.26
C PRO A 18 10.68 -6.39 14.69
N VAL A 19 11.53 -6.34 13.65
CA VAL A 19 11.94 -5.08 13.00
C VAL A 19 10.75 -4.45 12.28
N ARG A 20 10.01 -5.23 11.49
CA ARG A 20 8.78 -4.80 10.80
C ARG A 20 7.70 -4.34 11.79
N ARG A 21 7.49 -5.08 12.87
CA ARG A 21 6.58 -4.68 13.96
C ARG A 21 7.00 -3.35 14.58
N SER A 22 8.29 -3.18 14.90
CA SER A 22 8.80 -1.94 15.48
C SER A 22 8.65 -0.76 14.52
N LEU A 23 8.87 -0.98 13.22
CA LEU A 23 8.65 0.02 12.18
C LEU A 23 7.17 0.43 12.13
N ALA A 24 6.26 -0.53 12.09
CA ALA A 24 4.81 -0.27 12.10
C ALA A 24 4.37 0.55 13.32
N GLN A 25 4.80 0.14 14.52
CA GLN A 25 4.50 0.84 15.77
C GLN A 25 5.12 2.24 15.86
N HIS A 26 6.30 2.43 15.26
CA HIS A 26 6.90 3.76 15.14
C HIS A 26 6.06 4.66 14.23
N LEU A 27 5.70 4.17 13.05
CA LEU A 27 4.93 4.92 12.07
C LEU A 27 3.51 5.21 12.53
N GLU A 28 2.85 4.35 13.30
CA GLU A 28 1.54 4.69 13.91
C GLU A 28 1.60 5.91 14.83
N ARG A 29 2.76 6.15 15.46
CA ARG A 29 2.97 7.29 16.36
C ARG A 29 3.44 8.55 15.63
N THR A 30 4.17 8.41 14.53
CA THR A 30 4.85 9.54 13.86
C THR A 30 4.19 9.94 12.54
N ALA A 31 3.52 9.03 11.85
CA ALA A 31 2.81 9.36 10.62
C ALA A 31 1.58 10.22 10.92
N ARG A 32 1.33 11.21 10.05
CA ARG A 32 0.16 12.08 10.17
C ARG A 32 -1.09 11.34 9.76
N ARG A 33 -2.04 11.22 10.69
CA ARG A 33 -3.40 10.69 10.47
C ARG A 33 -3.44 9.45 9.55
N PRO A 34 -2.76 8.35 9.90
CA PRO A 34 -2.96 7.09 9.20
C PRO A 34 -4.44 6.72 9.21
N LEU A 35 -4.94 6.17 8.10
CA LEU A 35 -6.35 5.88 7.85
C LEU A 35 -6.60 4.39 7.64
N ALA A 36 -5.71 3.70 6.92
CA ALA A 36 -5.93 2.31 6.51
C ALA A 36 -4.63 1.51 6.41
N TRP A 37 -4.78 0.18 6.42
CA TRP A 37 -3.79 -0.75 5.92
C TRP A 37 -4.10 -1.01 4.45
N VAL A 38 -3.15 -0.78 3.55
CA VAL A 38 -3.36 -0.96 2.10
C VAL A 38 -2.45 -2.06 1.59
N LEU A 39 -3.01 -3.03 0.87
CA LEU A 39 -2.24 -4.12 0.28
C LEU A 39 -1.88 -3.75 -1.16
N GLN A 40 -0.60 -3.83 -1.46
CA GLN A 40 -0.05 -3.53 -2.78
C GLN A 40 0.70 -4.77 -3.30
N PRO A 41 0.24 -5.40 -4.39
CA PRO A 41 1.01 -6.46 -5.03
C PRO A 41 2.28 -5.89 -5.66
N MET A 42 3.34 -6.69 -5.65
CA MET A 42 4.63 -6.44 -6.27
C MET A 42 5.04 -7.66 -7.08
N VAL A 43 5.39 -7.43 -8.34
CA VAL A 43 5.93 -8.43 -9.24
C VAL A 43 7.38 -8.07 -9.55
N VAL A 44 8.26 -9.07 -9.51
CA VAL A 44 9.66 -8.94 -9.91
C VAL A 44 9.96 -10.01 -10.94
N GLU A 45 10.12 -9.60 -12.20
CA GLU A 45 10.54 -10.53 -13.27
C GLU A 45 11.97 -11.01 -13.02
N LYS A 46 12.21 -12.29 -13.34
CA LYS A 46 13.51 -12.93 -13.13
C LYS A 46 13.88 -13.76 -14.37
N ALA A 47 15.15 -13.75 -14.73
CA ALA A 47 15.66 -14.51 -15.87
C ALA A 47 15.95 -15.99 -15.55
N GLY A 48 16.10 -16.37 -14.27
CA GLY A 48 16.46 -17.73 -13.84
C GLY A 48 15.47 -18.36 -12.86
N ASP A 49 15.78 -19.58 -12.42
CA ASP A 49 14.93 -20.44 -11.58
C ASP A 49 15.41 -20.55 -10.11
N ARG A 50 16.57 -19.96 -9.79
CA ARG A 50 17.25 -20.08 -8.50
C ARG A 50 16.83 -19.04 -7.46
N SER A 51 16.15 -17.97 -7.86
CA SER A 51 15.65 -16.95 -6.92
C SER A 51 14.45 -17.51 -6.18
N VAL A 52 14.46 -17.45 -4.84
CA VAL A 52 13.37 -17.97 -4.00
C VAL A 52 12.00 -17.49 -4.46
N GLY A 53 11.01 -18.38 -4.54
CA GLY A 53 9.65 -18.02 -4.94
C GLY A 53 9.47 -17.67 -6.42
N VAL A 54 10.52 -17.77 -7.26
CA VAL A 54 10.36 -17.55 -8.70
C VAL A 54 9.61 -18.71 -9.36
N GLY A 55 8.65 -18.39 -10.23
CA GLY A 55 7.96 -19.39 -11.03
C GLY A 55 7.31 -18.77 -12.26
N ARG A 56 7.02 -19.62 -13.25
CA ARG A 56 6.21 -19.23 -14.41
C ARG A 56 4.74 -19.23 -14.01
N GLN A 57 4.13 -18.06 -13.99
CA GLN A 57 2.76 -17.85 -13.57
C GLN A 57 2.13 -16.71 -14.36
N PHE A 58 0.81 -16.73 -14.51
CA PHE A 58 0.10 -15.61 -15.09
C PHE A 58 0.16 -14.42 -14.12
N VAL A 59 0.54 -13.25 -14.65
CA VAL A 59 0.62 -12.02 -13.88
C VAL A 59 -0.45 -11.06 -14.41
N PRO A 60 -1.55 -10.82 -13.68
CA PRO A 60 -2.62 -9.94 -14.13
C PRO A 60 -2.12 -8.55 -14.53
N GLN A 61 -1.18 -7.99 -13.76
CA GLN A 61 -0.62 -6.66 -14.01
C GLN A 61 0.21 -6.58 -15.30
N LEU A 62 0.73 -7.70 -15.79
CA LEU A 62 1.49 -7.78 -17.05
C LEU A 62 0.65 -8.32 -18.21
N GLY A 63 -0.55 -8.86 -17.94
CA GLY A 63 -1.41 -9.50 -18.94
C GLY A 63 -0.81 -10.74 -19.60
N ARG A 64 0.24 -11.36 -19.01
CA ARG A 64 0.96 -12.49 -19.61
C ARG A 64 1.52 -13.45 -18.56
N ILE A 65 1.91 -14.63 -19.02
CA ILE A 65 2.74 -15.55 -18.25
C ILE A 65 4.17 -14.99 -18.22
N ALA A 66 4.72 -14.85 -17.03
CA ALA A 66 6.10 -14.40 -16.82
C ALA A 66 6.79 -15.29 -15.77
N ASN A 67 8.11 -15.46 -15.92
CA ASN A 67 8.92 -16.02 -14.85
C ASN A 67 9.21 -14.91 -13.84
N CYS A 68 8.56 -14.97 -12.68
CA CYS A 68 8.58 -13.88 -11.73
C CYS A 68 8.43 -14.36 -10.29
N GLN A 69 8.85 -13.50 -9.36
CA GLN A 69 8.43 -13.54 -7.96
C GLN A 69 7.18 -12.68 -7.81
N GLN A 70 6.22 -13.15 -7.02
CA GLN A 70 5.07 -12.37 -6.59
C GLN A 70 5.14 -12.15 -5.08
N ALA A 71 4.87 -10.92 -4.66
CA ALA A 71 4.88 -10.53 -3.27
C ALA A 71 3.76 -9.52 -3.00
N SER A 72 3.34 -9.41 -1.75
CA SER A 72 2.35 -8.41 -1.32
C SER A 72 2.94 -7.58 -0.18
N GLY A 73 2.98 -6.27 -0.37
CA GLY A 73 3.33 -5.32 0.69
C GLY A 73 2.08 -4.84 1.42
N ILE A 74 2.15 -4.72 2.74
CA ILE A 74 1.12 -4.06 3.57
C ILE A 74 1.65 -2.69 3.98
N TRP A 75 0.86 -1.67 3.69
CA TRP A 75 1.22 -0.27 3.83
C TRP A 75 0.36 0.44 4.86
N LEU A 76 0.97 1.19 5.77
CA LEU A 76 0.25 2.18 6.58
C LEU A 76 0.02 3.41 5.72
N ALA A 77 -1.23 3.69 5.36
CA ALA A 77 -1.57 4.77 4.44
C ALA A 77 -2.37 5.90 5.11
N SER A 78 -2.05 7.13 4.75
CA SER A 78 -2.82 8.36 5.00
C SER A 78 -3.07 9.06 3.66
N SER A 79 -3.82 10.17 3.65
CA SER A 79 -3.98 10.98 2.44
C SER A 79 -2.67 11.62 1.96
N GLU A 80 -1.70 11.83 2.87
CA GLU A 80 -0.47 12.60 2.62
C GLU A 80 0.75 11.73 2.33
N ALA A 81 0.78 10.49 2.84
CA ALA A 81 1.91 9.57 2.75
C ALA A 81 1.49 8.14 3.07
N SER A 82 2.25 7.18 2.54
CA SER A 82 2.12 5.77 2.85
C SER A 82 3.49 5.11 3.05
N PHE A 83 3.51 4.09 3.90
CA PHE A 83 4.74 3.43 4.34
C PHE A 83 4.60 1.91 4.32
N PRO A 84 5.48 1.15 3.63
CA PRO A 84 5.44 -0.30 3.68
C PRO A 84 5.93 -0.76 5.06
N VAL A 85 5.22 -1.69 5.68
CA VAL A 85 5.56 -2.20 7.02
C VAL A 85 5.70 -3.72 7.06
N GLU A 86 5.04 -4.44 6.17
CA GLU A 86 5.07 -5.90 6.11
C GLU A 86 5.08 -6.37 4.65
N TRP A 87 5.68 -7.54 4.41
CA TRP A 87 5.80 -8.15 3.09
C TRP A 87 5.63 -9.66 3.17
N THR A 88 4.80 -10.22 2.30
CA THR A 88 4.73 -11.66 2.03
C THR A 88 5.30 -11.98 0.66
N LEU A 89 6.02 -13.09 0.56
CA LEU A 89 6.48 -13.66 -0.69
C LEU A 89 5.60 -14.88 -1.00
N THR A 90 4.88 -14.84 -2.11
CA THR A 90 4.09 -15.98 -2.57
C THR A 90 5.00 -17.05 -3.14
N LEU A 91 4.84 -18.28 -2.64
CA LEU A 91 5.67 -19.42 -3.00
C LEU A 91 4.88 -20.37 -3.91
N PRO A 92 5.26 -20.48 -5.21
CA PRO A 92 4.69 -21.51 -6.08
C PRO A 92 4.93 -22.92 -5.53
N GLY A 93 4.03 -23.86 -5.83
CA GLY A 93 4.04 -25.25 -5.37
C GLY A 93 5.43 -25.90 -5.24
N PRO A 94 6.26 -25.93 -6.29
CA PRO A 94 7.61 -26.51 -6.27
C PRO A 94 8.51 -26.00 -5.14
N TRP A 95 8.37 -24.74 -4.72
CA TRP A 95 9.17 -24.18 -3.62
C TRP A 95 8.81 -24.73 -2.24
N THR A 96 7.64 -25.34 -2.12
CA THR A 96 7.14 -25.93 -0.87
C THR A 96 7.13 -27.45 -0.91
N SER A 97 6.94 -28.07 -2.07
CA SER A 97 6.90 -29.53 -2.24
C SER A 97 8.29 -30.17 -2.47
N GLU A 98 9.22 -29.49 -3.15
CA GLU A 98 10.54 -30.05 -3.46
C GLU A 98 11.53 -29.83 -2.30
N LEU A 99 11.80 -30.88 -1.51
CA LEU A 99 12.57 -30.79 -0.27
C LEU A 99 13.98 -30.19 -0.46
N LEU A 100 14.71 -30.58 -1.50
CA LEU A 100 16.05 -30.05 -1.77
C LEU A 100 16.02 -28.57 -2.14
N ARG A 101 15.05 -28.15 -2.95
CA ARG A 101 14.86 -26.76 -3.36
C ARG A 101 14.48 -25.89 -2.16
N ARG A 102 13.52 -26.36 -1.35
CA ARG A 102 13.06 -25.74 -0.11
C ARG A 102 14.23 -25.50 0.86
N ARG A 103 15.02 -26.55 1.11
CA ARG A 103 16.19 -26.49 2.01
C ARG A 103 17.26 -25.53 1.48
N ARG A 104 17.58 -25.57 0.17
CA ARG A 104 18.59 -24.69 -0.43
C ARG A 104 18.23 -23.20 -0.32
N ALA A 105 16.95 -22.85 -0.44
CA ALA A 105 16.48 -21.47 -0.24
C ALA A 105 16.22 -21.11 1.22
N GLY A 106 16.30 -22.06 2.17
CA GLY A 106 16.03 -21.81 3.58
C GLY A 106 14.57 -21.42 3.85
N ILE A 107 13.63 -22.02 3.11
CA ILE A 107 12.18 -21.80 3.32
C ILE A 107 11.73 -22.57 4.56
N PRO A 108 11.10 -21.92 5.57
CA PRO A 108 10.64 -22.58 6.81
C PRO A 108 9.62 -23.68 6.51
N GLU A 109 9.61 -24.80 7.25
CA GLU A 109 8.68 -25.94 7.05
C GLU A 109 7.20 -25.58 7.18
N THR A 110 6.87 -24.50 7.87
CA THR A 110 5.52 -23.97 8.01
C THR A 110 5.01 -23.24 6.77
N ALA A 111 5.89 -22.84 5.85
CA ALA A 111 5.49 -22.18 4.61
C ALA A 111 4.65 -23.11 3.73
N ARG A 112 3.62 -22.55 3.08
CA ARG A 112 2.65 -23.23 2.22
C ARG A 112 2.58 -22.52 0.87
N SER A 113 2.11 -23.24 -0.15
CA SER A 113 1.77 -22.65 -1.44
C SER A 113 0.36 -22.08 -1.34
N LEU A 114 0.24 -20.75 -1.31
CA LEU A 114 -1.01 -20.01 -1.21
C LEU A 114 -1.20 -19.12 -2.44
N THR A 115 -2.42 -18.64 -2.67
CA THR A 115 -2.65 -17.55 -3.64
C THR A 115 -2.12 -16.22 -3.06
N PRO A 116 -1.78 -15.22 -3.89
CA PRO A 116 -1.36 -13.90 -3.40
C PRO A 116 -2.37 -13.25 -2.45
N ALA A 117 -3.67 -13.44 -2.70
CA ALA A 117 -4.73 -12.96 -1.83
C ALA A 117 -4.70 -13.67 -0.47
N GLN A 118 -4.59 -15.00 -0.44
CA GLN A 118 -4.49 -15.78 0.79
C GLN A 118 -3.25 -15.42 1.62
N ASP A 119 -2.09 -15.27 1.00
CA ASP A 119 -0.88 -14.81 1.68
C ASP A 119 -1.08 -13.44 2.33
N ALA A 120 -1.72 -12.52 1.61
CA ALA A 120 -1.97 -11.18 2.10
C ALA A 120 -2.98 -11.17 3.27
N VAL A 121 -4.06 -11.96 3.18
CA VAL A 121 -5.03 -12.18 4.27
C VAL A 121 -4.31 -12.71 5.52
N HIS A 122 -3.48 -13.76 5.39
CA HIS A 122 -2.74 -14.33 6.50
C HIS A 122 -1.78 -13.32 7.16
N ALA A 123 -1.14 -12.45 6.37
CA ALA A 123 -0.29 -11.40 6.92
C ALA A 123 -1.07 -10.32 7.68
N VAL A 124 -2.22 -9.88 7.14
CA VAL A 124 -3.12 -8.96 7.84
C VAL A 124 -3.59 -9.55 9.17
N GLN A 125 -4.03 -10.81 9.17
CA GLN A 125 -4.45 -11.51 10.39
C GLN A 125 -3.32 -11.60 11.42
N ARG A 126 -2.11 -11.95 10.99
CA ARG A 126 -0.92 -11.98 11.87
C ARG A 126 -0.64 -10.60 12.47
N MET A 127 -0.68 -9.54 11.68
CA MET A 127 -0.49 -8.16 12.17
C MET A 127 -1.56 -7.79 13.19
N ALA A 128 -2.83 -8.04 12.88
CA ALA A 128 -3.96 -7.71 13.74
C ALA A 128 -3.92 -8.43 15.10
N THR A 129 -3.46 -9.68 15.11
CA THR A 129 -3.42 -10.52 16.32
C THR A 129 -2.16 -10.33 17.16
N THR A 130 -1.00 -10.10 16.53
CA THR A 130 0.30 -10.18 17.24
C THR A 130 1.05 -8.87 17.38
N TRP A 131 0.73 -7.83 16.58
CA TRP A 131 1.56 -6.61 16.53
C TRP A 131 1.08 -5.47 17.43
N ARG A 132 -0.08 -5.61 18.08
CA ARG A 132 -0.67 -4.59 18.98
C ARG A 132 -0.77 -3.21 18.33
N LEU A 133 -1.26 -3.17 17.09
CA LEU A 133 -1.47 -1.95 16.31
C LEU A 133 -2.93 -1.47 16.45
N GLN A 134 -3.20 -0.22 16.08
CA GLN A 134 -4.58 0.25 15.99
C GLN A 134 -5.34 -0.53 14.93
N ARG A 135 -6.59 -0.89 15.22
CA ARG A 135 -7.51 -1.46 14.23
C ARG A 135 -7.82 -0.42 13.17
N ARG A 136 -7.67 -0.78 11.90
CA ARG A 136 -7.91 0.11 10.75
C ARG A 136 -8.56 -0.69 9.62
N PRO A 137 -9.36 -0.02 8.78
CA PRO A 137 -9.82 -0.62 7.54
C PRO A 137 -8.66 -1.15 6.70
N VAL A 138 -8.87 -2.29 6.07
CA VAL A 138 -7.94 -2.85 5.09
C VAL A 138 -8.47 -2.57 3.69
N VAL A 139 -7.61 -2.02 2.83
CA VAL A 139 -7.93 -1.71 1.45
C VAL A 139 -7.07 -2.58 0.55
N MET A 140 -7.69 -3.36 -0.33
CA MET A 140 -6.95 -4.20 -1.26
C MET A 140 -7.76 -4.47 -2.52
N GLU A 141 -7.08 -4.85 -3.60
CA GLU A 141 -7.72 -5.43 -4.77
C GLU A 141 -7.81 -6.94 -4.61
N VAL A 142 -8.99 -7.50 -4.90
CA VAL A 142 -9.28 -8.92 -4.76
C VAL A 142 -9.87 -9.43 -6.06
N ALA A 143 -9.33 -10.54 -6.59
CA ALA A 143 -9.94 -11.21 -7.72
C ALA A 143 -11.32 -11.75 -7.32
N ASN A 144 -12.29 -11.72 -8.24
CA ASN A 144 -13.65 -12.18 -7.95
C ASN A 144 -13.70 -13.63 -7.42
N SER A 145 -12.76 -14.49 -7.85
CA SER A 145 -12.61 -15.86 -7.36
C SER A 145 -12.16 -15.97 -5.90
N ASP A 146 -11.34 -15.04 -5.41
CA ASP A 146 -10.79 -15.05 -4.05
C ASP A 146 -11.69 -14.29 -3.06
N LEU A 147 -12.70 -13.56 -3.56
CA LEU A 147 -13.50 -12.65 -2.76
C LEU A 147 -14.30 -13.35 -1.63
N PRO A 148 -15.00 -14.48 -1.86
CA PRO A 148 -15.79 -15.12 -0.80
C PRO A 148 -14.92 -15.53 0.40
N GLN A 149 -13.78 -16.18 0.14
CA GLN A 149 -12.84 -16.61 1.18
C GLN A 149 -12.21 -15.41 1.91
N SER A 150 -11.94 -14.32 1.18
CA SER A 150 -11.40 -13.09 1.76
C SER A 150 -12.40 -12.42 2.70
N ILE A 151 -13.67 -12.32 2.31
CA ILE A 151 -14.74 -11.75 3.15
C ILE A 151 -14.90 -12.58 4.43
N GLU A 152 -14.98 -13.90 4.32
CA GLU A 152 -15.10 -14.80 5.48
C GLU A 152 -13.92 -14.64 6.45
N SER A 153 -12.70 -14.65 5.91
CA SER A 153 -11.48 -14.51 6.70
C SER A 153 -11.40 -13.18 7.46
N PHE A 154 -11.93 -12.10 6.89
CA PHE A 154 -11.94 -10.78 7.52
C PHE A 154 -13.09 -10.63 8.52
N ALA A 155 -14.25 -11.20 8.21
CA ALA A 155 -15.41 -11.22 9.11
C ALA A 155 -15.11 -11.98 10.41
N LEU A 156 -14.42 -13.12 10.33
CA LEU A 156 -14.00 -13.92 11.50
C LEU A 156 -13.13 -13.16 12.50
N HIS A 157 -12.42 -12.13 12.05
CA HIS A 157 -11.53 -11.32 12.89
C HIS A 157 -12.03 -9.90 13.13
N ASP A 158 -13.28 -9.59 12.74
CA ASP A 158 -13.88 -8.26 12.88
C ASP A 158 -12.99 -7.16 12.27
N ILE A 159 -12.46 -7.43 11.07
CA ILE A 159 -11.59 -6.51 10.34
C ILE A 159 -12.45 -5.74 9.33
N PRO A 160 -12.56 -4.40 9.45
CA PRO A 160 -13.21 -3.57 8.45
C PRO A 160 -12.41 -3.61 7.14
N PHE A 161 -13.08 -3.66 6.00
CA PHE A 161 -12.38 -3.71 4.71
C PHE A 161 -13.05 -2.90 3.61
N VAL A 162 -12.29 -2.52 2.60
CA VAL A 162 -12.76 -1.99 1.31
C VAL A 162 -12.01 -2.73 0.20
N PHE A 163 -12.69 -3.66 -0.46
CA PHE A 163 -12.11 -4.50 -1.50
C PHE A 163 -12.46 -3.97 -2.88
N LYS A 164 -11.45 -3.64 -3.69
CA LYS A 164 -11.63 -3.36 -5.11
C LYS A 164 -11.89 -4.67 -5.84
N VAL A 165 -12.95 -4.70 -6.64
CA VAL A 165 -13.42 -5.87 -7.38
C VAL A 165 -13.66 -5.51 -8.84
N ASP A 166 -13.73 -6.52 -9.70
CA ASP A 166 -14.08 -6.30 -11.09
C ASP A 166 -15.60 -6.15 -11.27
N GLY A 167 -16.02 -5.36 -12.26
CA GLY A 167 -17.44 -5.09 -12.54
C GLY A 167 -18.25 -6.32 -12.97
N SER A 168 -17.59 -7.41 -13.39
CA SER A 168 -18.22 -8.70 -13.67
C SER A 168 -18.63 -9.49 -12.43
N LEU A 169 -18.24 -9.05 -11.23
CA LEU A 169 -18.54 -9.76 -10.00
C LEU A 169 -20.05 -10.01 -9.87
N PRO A 170 -20.50 -11.27 -9.83
CA PRO A 170 -21.91 -11.57 -9.57
C PRO A 170 -22.27 -11.15 -8.14
N VAL A 171 -23.30 -10.33 -8.00
CA VAL A 171 -23.82 -9.88 -6.69
C VAL A 171 -25.30 -10.22 -6.59
N SER A 172 -25.71 -10.69 -5.42
CA SER A 172 -27.13 -10.90 -5.11
C SER A 172 -27.70 -9.71 -4.35
N PHE A 173 -28.90 -9.28 -4.73
CA PHE A 173 -29.60 -8.14 -4.13
C PHE A 173 -31.11 -8.39 -4.16
N GLY A 174 -31.84 -7.88 -3.16
CA GLY A 174 -33.29 -8.04 -3.11
C GLY A 174 -33.82 -8.27 -1.70
N GLY A 175 -34.72 -7.39 -1.26
CA GLY A 175 -35.50 -7.45 -0.02
C GLY A 175 -36.45 -6.25 0.06
N ALA A 176 -37.77 -6.53 -0.04
CA ALA A 176 -38.97 -5.65 -0.01
C ALA A 176 -38.91 -4.30 -0.78
N GLY A 177 -39.56 -4.21 -1.96
CA GLY A 177 -39.87 -2.88 -2.53
C GLY A 177 -40.10 -2.68 -4.04
N ARG A 178 -40.02 -3.69 -4.92
CA ARG A 178 -40.50 -3.60 -6.31
C ARG A 178 -41.18 -4.90 -6.73
N HIS A 179 -42.11 -4.81 -7.69
CA HIS A 179 -43.20 -5.75 -8.06
C HIS A 179 -42.94 -7.27 -8.18
N LYS A 180 -41.72 -7.80 -7.94
CA LYS A 180 -41.48 -9.23 -7.73
C LYS A 180 -40.53 -9.45 -6.53
N PRO A 181 -40.96 -10.18 -5.49
CA PRO A 181 -40.07 -10.62 -4.43
C PRO A 181 -39.13 -11.71 -4.95
N GLY A 182 -37.82 -11.49 -4.84
CA GLY A 182 -36.80 -12.51 -5.12
C GLY A 182 -35.38 -11.93 -5.02
N PRO A 183 -34.38 -12.74 -4.62
CA PRO A 183 -32.99 -12.37 -4.80
C PRO A 183 -32.69 -12.31 -6.30
N HIS A 184 -32.32 -11.14 -6.78
CA HIS A 184 -31.82 -10.94 -8.13
C HIS A 184 -30.30 -11.08 -8.07
N THR A 185 -29.73 -11.76 -9.06
CA THR A 185 -28.27 -11.84 -9.23
C THR A 185 -27.92 -11.19 -10.56
N ALA A 186 -26.99 -10.24 -10.52
CA ALA A 186 -26.47 -9.58 -11.71
C ALA A 186 -24.99 -9.21 -11.49
N PRO A 187 -24.22 -8.94 -12.55
CA PRO A 187 -22.91 -8.32 -12.41
C PRO A 187 -22.98 -7.00 -11.65
N ALA A 188 -21.98 -6.72 -10.81
CA ALA A 188 -21.86 -5.49 -10.04
C ALA A 188 -22.00 -4.24 -10.92
N ARG A 189 -21.45 -4.26 -12.13
CA ARG A 189 -21.58 -3.20 -13.13
C ARG A 189 -23.03 -2.91 -13.49
N GLU A 190 -23.81 -3.94 -13.78
CA GLU A 190 -25.21 -3.78 -14.22
C GLU A 190 -26.07 -3.22 -13.09
N LEU A 191 -25.89 -3.73 -11.86
CA LEU A 191 -26.59 -3.20 -10.69
C LEU A 191 -26.26 -1.72 -10.47
N ILE A 192 -24.98 -1.37 -10.43
CA ILE A 192 -24.55 0.03 -10.24
C ILE A 192 -25.05 0.93 -11.38
N ASP A 193 -24.99 0.46 -12.62
CA ASP A 193 -25.46 1.24 -13.77
C ASP A 193 -26.97 1.51 -13.71
N SER A 194 -27.76 0.55 -13.24
CA SER A 194 -29.20 0.73 -13.01
C SER A 194 -29.53 1.82 -11.98
N LEU A 195 -28.57 2.17 -11.11
CA LEU A 195 -28.67 3.19 -10.07
C LEU A 195 -28.07 4.55 -10.49
N ARG A 196 -27.82 4.76 -11.79
CA ARG A 196 -27.25 5.99 -12.35
C ARG A 196 -27.98 7.27 -11.93
N SER A 197 -29.29 7.23 -11.75
CA SER A 197 -30.08 8.40 -11.31
C SER A 197 -29.85 8.79 -9.84
N GLN A 198 -29.23 7.92 -9.05
CA GLN A 198 -28.97 8.11 -7.62
C GLN A 198 -27.53 8.56 -7.33
N ARG A 199 -26.74 8.84 -8.37
CA ARG A 199 -25.34 9.22 -8.24
C ARG A 199 -25.19 10.51 -7.43
N ARG A 200 -24.20 10.52 -6.54
CA ARG A 200 -23.77 11.67 -5.75
C ARG A 200 -22.44 12.17 -6.28
N VAL A 201 -22.29 13.49 -6.32
CA VAL A 201 -21.04 14.14 -6.69
C VAL A 201 -20.10 14.11 -5.49
N VAL A 202 -18.86 13.67 -5.71
CA VAL A 202 -17.78 13.76 -4.72
C VAL A 202 -16.60 14.50 -5.32
N GLU A 203 -16.25 15.61 -4.70
CA GLU A 203 -15.05 16.39 -4.98
C GLU A 203 -13.93 15.91 -4.06
N TRP A 204 -12.75 15.68 -4.63
CA TRP A 204 -11.60 15.17 -3.91
C TRP A 204 -10.30 15.57 -4.60
N THR A 205 -9.16 15.46 -3.92
CA THR A 205 -7.85 15.74 -4.53
C THR A 205 -7.17 14.44 -4.92
N ARG A 206 -6.75 14.33 -6.19
CA ARG A 206 -5.99 13.16 -6.65
C ARG A 206 -4.64 13.09 -5.95
N HIS A 207 -4.25 11.92 -5.49
CA HIS A 207 -2.91 11.74 -4.91
C HIS A 207 -1.83 12.06 -5.97
N GLY A 208 -0.85 12.88 -5.58
CA GLY A 208 0.22 13.31 -6.47
C GLY A 208 -0.14 14.45 -7.44
N ARG A 209 -1.36 14.99 -7.38
CA ARG A 209 -1.76 16.15 -8.19
C ARG A 209 -2.32 17.26 -7.29
N ALA A 210 -2.06 18.51 -7.65
CA ALA A 210 -2.64 19.66 -6.97
C ALA A 210 -4.11 19.89 -7.38
N GLU A 211 -4.52 19.32 -8.51
CA GLU A 211 -5.86 19.50 -9.08
C GLU A 211 -6.92 18.68 -8.32
N GLY A 212 -8.05 19.33 -8.06
CA GLY A 212 -9.27 18.66 -7.64
C GLY A 212 -9.80 17.75 -8.76
N ALA A 213 -10.48 16.69 -8.37
CA ALA A 213 -11.18 15.75 -9.22
C ALA A 213 -12.61 15.59 -8.74
N VAL A 214 -13.49 15.36 -9.71
CA VAL A 214 -14.89 15.06 -9.46
C VAL A 214 -15.13 13.60 -9.82
N THR A 215 -15.85 12.88 -8.96
CA THR A 215 -16.26 11.51 -9.21
C THR A 215 -17.71 11.34 -8.82
N LEU A 216 -18.49 10.69 -9.68
CA LEU A 216 -19.88 10.37 -9.38
C LEU A 216 -19.93 8.99 -8.74
N LEU A 217 -20.61 8.87 -7.61
CA LEU A 217 -20.68 7.63 -6.82
C LEU A 217 -22.11 7.21 -6.58
N THR A 218 -22.35 5.90 -6.55
CA THR A 218 -23.56 5.33 -5.97
C THR A 218 -23.21 4.10 -5.15
N SER A 219 -24.17 3.59 -4.40
CA SER A 219 -23.99 2.36 -3.63
C SER A 219 -25.26 1.55 -3.51
N ALA A 220 -25.12 0.24 -3.33
CA ALA A 220 -26.22 -0.69 -3.12
C ALA A 220 -25.87 -1.68 -2.00
N ALA A 221 -26.87 -2.06 -1.20
CA ALA A 221 -26.72 -3.20 -0.30
C ALA A 221 -26.77 -4.49 -1.13
N VAL A 222 -25.79 -5.37 -0.91
CA VAL A 222 -25.64 -6.63 -1.62
C VAL A 222 -25.28 -7.76 -0.66
N PHE A 223 -25.47 -8.99 -1.11
CA PHE A 223 -24.99 -10.19 -0.44
C PHE A 223 -23.92 -10.84 -1.31
N ALA A 224 -22.83 -11.27 -0.68
CA ALA A 224 -21.83 -12.09 -1.36
C ALA A 224 -22.46 -13.42 -1.78
N THR A 225 -22.29 -13.80 -3.04
CA THR A 225 -22.68 -15.12 -3.51
C THR A 225 -21.75 -16.16 -2.87
N PRO A 226 -22.26 -17.28 -2.34
CA PRO A 226 -21.41 -18.39 -1.91
C PRO A 226 -20.56 -18.88 -3.10
N GLY A 227 -19.32 -19.29 -2.84
CA GLY A 227 -18.52 -20.00 -3.85
C GLY A 227 -19.17 -21.32 -4.26
N GLU A 228 -19.00 -21.71 -5.53
CA GLU A 228 -19.67 -22.85 -6.17
C GLU A 228 -19.48 -24.19 -5.43
N ASP A 229 -18.38 -24.36 -4.69
CA ASP A 229 -18.02 -25.63 -4.00
C ASP A 229 -18.56 -25.77 -2.56
N ARG A 230 -19.43 -24.87 -2.09
CA ARG A 230 -19.89 -24.91 -0.69
C ARG A 230 -21.23 -25.65 -0.53
N PRO A 231 -21.33 -26.67 0.36
CA PRO A 231 -22.63 -27.14 0.83
C PRO A 231 -23.39 -26.00 1.54
N ALA A 232 -24.71 -26.13 1.62
CA ALA A 232 -25.70 -25.11 2.00
C ALA A 232 -25.22 -24.00 2.96
N PRO A 233 -25.68 -22.75 2.77
CA PRO A 233 -25.29 -21.63 3.61
C PRO A 233 -25.53 -21.89 5.11
N PRO A 234 -24.75 -21.26 6.02
CA PRO A 234 -24.95 -21.44 7.45
C PRO A 234 -26.38 -20.96 7.81
N PRO A 235 -26.94 -21.40 8.94
CA PRO A 235 -28.29 -21.00 9.36
C PRO A 235 -28.46 -19.50 9.63
N ALA A 236 -27.38 -18.72 9.66
CA ALA A 236 -27.41 -17.27 9.82
C ALA A 236 -27.58 -16.56 8.46
N PRO A 237 -28.45 -15.54 8.36
CA PRO A 237 -28.57 -14.74 7.15
C PRO A 237 -27.21 -14.07 6.85
N PRO A 238 -26.77 -14.04 5.58
CA PRO A 238 -25.52 -13.41 5.21
C PRO A 238 -25.55 -11.93 5.61
N THR A 239 -24.50 -11.46 6.29
CA THR A 239 -24.37 -10.05 6.66
C THR A 239 -24.38 -9.19 5.38
N PRO A 240 -25.26 -8.18 5.27
CA PRO A 240 -25.30 -7.33 4.10
C PRO A 240 -23.97 -6.57 3.97
N LEU A 241 -23.45 -6.52 2.74
CA LEU A 241 -22.29 -5.74 2.35
C LEU A 241 -22.75 -4.52 1.56
N LEU A 242 -21.91 -3.50 1.49
CA LEU A 242 -22.13 -2.34 0.64
C LEU A 242 -21.28 -2.46 -0.62
N LEU A 243 -21.93 -2.47 -1.78
CA LEU A 243 -21.29 -2.29 -3.09
C LEU A 243 -21.24 -0.81 -3.42
N LEU A 244 -20.06 -0.29 -3.71
CA LEU A 244 -19.83 1.06 -4.21
C LEU A 244 -19.49 0.99 -5.70
N GLY A 245 -20.00 1.93 -6.47
CA GLY A 245 -19.65 2.09 -7.88
C GLY A 245 -19.32 3.53 -8.21
N ALA A 246 -18.25 3.73 -8.98
CA ALA A 246 -17.81 5.05 -9.42
C ALA A 246 -17.84 5.19 -10.94
N TRP A 247 -18.20 6.38 -11.39
CA TRP A 247 -17.94 6.87 -12.75
C TRP A 247 -16.79 7.86 -12.63
N THR A 248 -15.62 7.46 -13.08
CA THR A 248 -14.45 8.31 -13.13
C THR A 248 -14.38 9.03 -14.47
N GLU A 249 -14.03 10.32 -14.45
CA GLU A 249 -13.80 11.12 -15.66
C GLU A 249 -15.05 11.21 -16.56
N ALA A 250 -14.86 11.20 -17.89
CA ALA A 250 -15.93 11.24 -18.88
C ALA A 250 -16.56 9.86 -19.16
N ALA A 251 -16.34 8.86 -18.29
CA ALA A 251 -16.82 7.51 -18.52
C ALA A 251 -18.36 7.45 -18.57
N LEU A 252 -18.89 6.92 -19.68
CA LEU A 252 -20.32 6.72 -19.85
C LEU A 252 -20.86 5.62 -18.92
N LEU A 253 -20.05 4.61 -18.59
CA LEU A 253 -20.40 3.48 -17.72
C LEU A 253 -19.59 3.54 -16.42
N PRO A 254 -20.08 2.93 -15.32
CA PRO A 254 -19.30 2.85 -14.09
C PRO A 254 -18.02 2.04 -14.35
N SER A 255 -16.89 2.58 -13.92
CA SER A 255 -15.54 2.11 -14.25
C SER A 255 -14.86 1.40 -13.09
N GLU A 256 -15.23 1.72 -11.85
CA GLU A 256 -14.60 1.14 -10.65
C GLU A 256 -15.65 0.71 -9.63
N PHE A 257 -15.36 -0.41 -8.94
CA PHE A 257 -16.27 -1.08 -8.03
C PHE A 257 -15.54 -1.51 -6.76
N TRP A 258 -16.20 -1.35 -5.62
CA TRP A 258 -15.69 -1.80 -4.33
C TRP A 258 -16.77 -2.46 -3.49
N ILE A 259 -16.39 -3.46 -2.70
CA ILE A 259 -17.26 -4.08 -1.68
C ILE A 259 -16.69 -3.81 -0.30
N THR A 260 -17.54 -3.48 0.66
CA THR A 260 -17.15 -3.22 2.05
C THR A 260 -18.17 -3.75 3.05
N ASN A 261 -17.68 -4.14 4.23
CA ASN A 261 -18.50 -4.40 5.42
C ASN A 261 -18.71 -3.15 6.29
N ILE A 262 -18.23 -1.97 5.86
CA ILE A 262 -18.35 -0.71 6.59
C ILE A 262 -19.63 0.01 6.14
N GLY A 263 -20.68 -0.08 6.98
CA GLY A 263 -21.98 0.54 6.72
C GLY A 263 -22.25 1.84 7.47
N ASP A 264 -21.37 2.23 8.39
CA ASP A 264 -21.55 3.35 9.32
C ASP A 264 -20.89 4.67 8.86
N ARG A 265 -20.34 4.71 7.64
CA ARG A 265 -19.62 5.87 7.10
C ARG A 265 -20.28 6.50 5.88
N PRO A 266 -20.14 7.82 5.68
CA PRO A 266 -20.56 8.47 4.44
C PRO A 266 -19.84 7.90 3.22
N LEU A 267 -20.57 7.79 2.10
CA LEU A 267 -20.07 7.24 0.83
C LEU A 267 -18.76 7.91 0.36
N ALA A 268 -18.64 9.23 0.52
CA ALA A 268 -17.42 9.96 0.16
C ALA A 268 -16.21 9.51 1.00
N GLN A 269 -16.37 9.20 2.28
CA GLN A 269 -15.27 8.73 3.13
C GLN A 269 -14.82 7.32 2.75
N LEU A 270 -15.77 6.43 2.43
CA LEU A 270 -15.46 5.09 1.93
C LEU A 270 -14.69 5.14 0.61
N PHE A 271 -15.10 6.03 -0.30
CA PHE A 271 -14.38 6.26 -1.55
C PHE A 271 -12.97 6.82 -1.32
N LEU A 272 -12.78 7.77 -0.40
CA LEU A 272 -11.44 8.28 -0.07
C LEU A 272 -10.55 7.19 0.55
N LEU A 273 -11.09 6.27 1.36
CA LEU A 273 -10.35 5.09 1.81
C LEU A 273 -9.96 4.20 0.63
N ALA A 274 -10.90 3.94 -0.29
CA ALA A 274 -10.65 3.15 -1.48
C ALA A 274 -9.51 3.73 -2.33
N LYS A 275 -9.42 5.05 -2.42
CA LYS A 275 -8.38 5.77 -3.18
C LYS A 275 -6.99 5.79 -2.53
N LEU A 276 -6.84 5.23 -1.33
CA LEU A 276 -5.51 5.03 -0.75
C LEU A 276 -4.65 4.01 -1.52
N THR A 277 -5.25 3.18 -2.40
CA THR A 277 -4.48 2.38 -3.36
C THR A 277 -3.66 3.24 -4.32
N ASP A 278 -4.22 4.39 -4.73
CA ASP A 278 -3.57 5.32 -5.64
C ASP A 278 -2.44 6.06 -4.90
N ARG A 279 -2.64 6.39 -3.61
CA ARG A 279 -1.59 6.93 -2.75
C ARG A 279 -0.42 5.95 -2.59
N VAL A 280 -0.71 4.68 -2.32
CA VAL A 280 0.33 3.66 -2.18
C VAL A 280 1.04 3.42 -3.49
N SER A 281 0.33 3.38 -4.62
CA SER A 281 0.93 3.25 -5.94
C SER A 281 1.88 4.42 -6.25
N LEU A 282 1.50 5.65 -5.88
CA LEU A 282 2.36 6.82 -6.01
C LEU A 282 3.65 6.69 -5.18
N ASP A 283 3.53 6.43 -3.87
CA ASP A 283 4.69 6.30 -2.98
C ASP A 283 5.56 5.09 -3.33
N PHE A 284 4.95 4.03 -3.85
CA PHE A 284 5.64 2.87 -4.36
C PHE A 284 6.60 3.29 -5.48
N THR A 285 6.10 4.01 -6.49
CA THR A 285 6.90 4.45 -7.64
C THR A 285 7.90 5.56 -7.27
N GLU A 286 7.48 6.57 -6.51
CA GLU A 286 8.32 7.76 -6.25
C GLU A 286 9.37 7.55 -5.15
N THR A 287 9.18 6.57 -4.26
CA THR A 287 10.04 6.36 -3.10
C THR A 287 10.50 4.91 -2.97
N CYS A 288 9.59 3.94 -3.03
CA CYS A 288 9.92 2.55 -2.75
C CYS A 288 10.79 1.91 -3.85
N GLU A 289 10.49 2.21 -5.11
CA GLU A 289 11.30 1.81 -6.26
C GLU A 289 12.72 2.40 -6.19
N PRO A 290 12.92 3.72 -6.00
CA PRO A 290 14.26 4.30 -5.84
C PRO A 290 15.09 3.78 -4.67
N VAL A 291 14.49 3.27 -3.60
CA VAL A 291 15.24 2.62 -2.49
C VAL A 291 15.56 1.14 -2.77
N GLY A 292 15.21 0.66 -3.96
CA GLY A 292 15.62 -0.64 -4.47
C GLY A 292 14.78 -1.80 -3.98
N ILE A 293 13.48 -1.62 -3.70
CA ILE A 293 12.62 -2.70 -3.20
C ILE A 293 12.61 -3.95 -4.11
N ARG A 294 12.81 -3.78 -5.41
CA ARG A 294 12.85 -4.88 -6.41
C ARG A 294 14.24 -5.45 -6.66
N ASP A 295 15.27 -4.88 -6.06
CA ASP A 295 16.68 -5.10 -6.45
C ASP A 295 17.31 -6.30 -5.74
N PHE A 296 16.50 -7.11 -5.04
CA PHE A 296 17.02 -8.32 -4.41
C PHE A 296 17.41 -9.38 -5.46
N GLU A 297 18.71 -9.63 -5.57
CA GLU A 297 19.30 -10.65 -6.46
C GLU A 297 19.71 -11.95 -5.73
N GLY A 298 19.49 -12.01 -4.41
CA GLY A 298 19.80 -13.20 -3.63
C GLY A 298 18.84 -14.37 -3.87
N ARG A 299 19.14 -15.51 -3.24
CA ARG A 299 18.42 -16.78 -3.45
C ARG A 299 17.72 -17.34 -2.21
N SER A 300 17.95 -16.74 -1.04
CA SER A 300 17.41 -17.22 0.22
C SER A 300 16.11 -16.51 0.57
N PHE A 301 15.16 -17.27 1.13
CA PHE A 301 13.90 -16.78 1.67
C PHE A 301 14.13 -15.68 2.69
N ARG A 302 15.01 -15.97 3.64
CA ARG A 302 15.49 -15.02 4.65
C ARG A 302 16.05 -13.75 4.04
N GLY A 303 16.96 -13.87 3.07
CA GLY A 303 17.60 -12.72 2.44
C GLY A 303 16.59 -11.81 1.74
N TRP A 304 15.57 -12.39 1.11
CA TRP A 304 14.49 -11.64 0.49
C TRP A 304 13.72 -10.82 1.53
N HIS A 305 13.34 -11.43 2.66
CA HIS A 305 12.65 -10.73 3.73
C HIS A 305 13.51 -9.66 4.39
N HIS A 306 14.81 -9.91 4.57
CA HIS A 306 15.75 -8.93 5.09
C HIS A 306 15.84 -7.71 4.18
N HIS A 307 16.02 -7.92 2.87
CA HIS A 307 16.07 -6.86 1.87
C HIS A 307 14.81 -6.00 1.88
N ALA A 308 13.64 -6.63 1.77
CA ALA A 308 12.36 -5.92 1.77
C ALA A 308 12.13 -5.11 3.07
N THR A 309 12.61 -5.62 4.21
CA THR A 309 12.55 -4.92 5.49
C THR A 309 13.43 -3.67 5.50
N LEU A 310 14.68 -3.78 5.04
CA LEU A 310 15.60 -2.65 5.00
C LEU A 310 15.17 -1.60 3.98
N ALA A 311 14.67 -2.01 2.82
CA ALA A 311 14.05 -1.11 1.84
C ALA A 311 12.86 -0.36 2.46
N SER A 312 12.05 -1.02 3.29
CA SER A 312 10.93 -0.37 4.00
C SER A 312 11.39 0.67 5.02
N VAL A 313 12.48 0.39 5.75
CA VAL A 313 13.10 1.34 6.68
C VAL A 313 13.68 2.54 5.91
N ALA A 314 14.35 2.31 4.77
CA ALA A 314 14.89 3.36 3.92
C ALA A 314 13.78 4.25 3.34
N HIS A 315 12.67 3.65 2.88
CA HIS A 315 11.47 4.35 2.43
C HIS A 315 10.93 5.27 3.53
N ALA A 316 10.74 4.74 4.74
CA ALA A 316 10.25 5.52 5.88
C ALA A 316 11.19 6.68 6.23
N ALA A 317 12.51 6.44 6.26
CA ALA A 317 13.50 7.48 6.54
C ALA A 317 13.45 8.61 5.50
N ARG A 318 13.29 8.28 4.21
CA ARG A 318 13.21 9.26 3.11
C ARG A 318 11.96 10.14 3.22
N LEU A 319 10.79 9.56 3.43
CA LEU A 319 9.54 10.33 3.55
C LEU A 319 9.49 11.15 4.84
N LEU A 320 9.93 10.60 5.98
CA LEU A 320 9.95 11.35 7.24
C LEU A 320 10.91 12.54 7.18
N ARG A 321 12.07 12.40 6.51
CA ARG A 321 12.99 13.54 6.27
C ARG A 321 12.34 14.61 5.39
N ALA A 322 11.78 14.22 4.24
CA ALA A 322 11.11 15.16 3.34
C ALA A 322 9.94 15.90 4.03
N SER A 323 9.25 15.26 4.97
CA SER A 323 8.18 15.92 5.74
C SER A 323 8.71 16.97 6.72
N ARG A 324 9.90 16.76 7.31
CA ARG A 324 10.55 17.72 8.22
C ARG A 324 11.06 18.92 7.45
N ASP A 325 11.65 18.71 6.28
CA ASP A 325 12.21 19.78 5.45
C ASP A 325 11.13 20.68 4.81
N ARG A 326 9.87 20.21 4.75
CA ARG A 326 8.71 20.99 4.29
C ARG A 326 8.04 21.83 5.38
N LEU A 327 8.38 21.63 6.66
CA LEU A 327 7.97 22.59 7.68
C LEU A 327 8.91 23.80 7.56
N PRO A 328 8.39 25.02 7.29
CA PRO A 328 9.20 26.21 7.46
C PRO A 328 9.68 26.27 8.91
N ASP A 329 10.93 26.68 9.15
CA ASP A 329 11.50 26.91 10.47
C ASP A 329 10.58 27.85 11.28
N GLY A 330 9.66 27.26 12.03
CA GLY A 330 8.91 27.91 13.08
C GLY A 330 9.85 28.07 14.28
N GLY A 331 10.82 28.97 14.16
CA GLY A 331 11.61 29.42 15.29
C GLY A 331 10.65 29.92 16.39
N PRO A 332 10.81 29.52 17.66
CA PRO A 332 9.93 30.01 18.70
C PRO A 332 10.22 31.50 18.92
N ALA A 333 9.23 32.34 18.61
CA ALA A 333 9.16 33.69 19.14
C ALA A 333 9.19 33.62 20.67
N GLY A 334 10.13 34.35 21.26
CA GLY A 334 10.41 34.32 22.69
C GLY A 334 9.20 34.62 23.55
N ARG A 335 9.01 33.79 24.58
CA ARG A 335 8.48 34.20 25.87
C ARG A 335 9.55 33.89 26.91
N SER A 336 10.33 34.91 27.27
CA SER A 336 11.13 34.87 28.50
C SER A 336 10.21 35.18 29.68
N VAL A 337 10.20 34.29 30.66
CA VAL A 337 9.69 34.58 32.01
C VAL A 337 10.82 34.29 32.99
N GLY A 338 11.15 35.28 33.81
CA GLY A 338 11.62 35.07 35.18
C GLY A 338 13.12 35.08 35.41
N ASP A 339 13.66 36.29 35.59
CA ASP A 339 14.55 36.72 36.67
C ASP A 339 15.35 35.67 37.45
N TYR A 340 16.68 35.72 37.31
CA TYR A 340 17.60 35.78 38.45
C TYR A 340 18.77 36.70 38.10
N ALA A 341 18.92 37.75 38.90
CA ALA A 341 19.96 38.78 38.77
C ALA A 341 21.29 38.34 39.43
N ALA A 342 22.41 38.69 38.79
CA ALA A 342 23.71 38.92 39.42
C ALA A 342 24.51 39.94 38.58
N PRO A 343 25.34 40.82 39.19
CA PRO A 343 25.69 42.14 38.65
C PRO A 343 26.87 42.16 37.65
N PRO A 344 27.06 43.26 36.89
CA PRO A 344 27.95 43.29 35.74
C PRO A 344 29.41 43.61 36.11
N ARG A 345 30.36 43.09 35.33
CA ARG A 345 31.73 43.62 35.27
C ARG A 345 31.97 44.33 33.94
N ALA A 346 32.63 45.48 34.07
CA ALA A 346 32.84 46.53 33.09
C ALA A 346 33.60 46.08 31.83
N GLY A 347 33.32 46.78 30.73
CA GLY A 347 33.73 46.43 29.38
C GLY A 347 35.07 47.00 28.92
N VAL A 348 35.45 46.57 27.71
CA VAL A 348 36.38 47.23 26.80
C VAL A 348 35.86 46.98 25.36
N PRO A 349 35.61 48.01 24.53
CA PRO A 349 35.13 47.83 23.17
C PRO A 349 36.27 47.89 22.13
N ARG A 350 36.19 47.06 21.08
CA ARG A 350 36.94 47.27 19.81
C ARG A 350 36.39 46.39 18.66
N PRO A 351 36.67 46.71 17.39
CA PRO A 351 35.75 47.46 16.53
C PRO A 351 35.25 46.67 15.30
N ALA A 352 34.31 47.28 14.59
CA ALA A 352 33.63 46.77 13.41
C ALA A 352 34.57 46.38 12.25
N ALA A 353 34.25 45.28 11.57
CA ALA A 353 34.87 44.86 10.32
C ALA A 353 33.86 44.87 9.17
N ALA A 354 34.34 45.35 8.03
CA ALA A 354 33.65 45.78 6.83
C ALA A 354 32.83 44.71 6.09
N ALA A 355 31.82 45.20 5.36
CA ALA A 355 30.95 44.46 4.46
C ALA A 355 31.71 43.81 3.29
N ARG A 356 31.29 42.58 2.94
CA ARG A 356 31.70 41.89 1.70
C ARG A 356 30.81 42.31 0.52
N PRO A 357 31.36 42.46 -0.70
CA PRO A 357 30.59 42.76 -1.90
C PRO A 357 29.83 41.52 -2.42
N PRO A 358 28.76 41.72 -3.23
CA PRO A 358 27.88 40.63 -3.66
C PRO A 358 28.51 39.74 -4.73
N ALA A 359 28.15 38.46 -4.70
CA ALA A 359 28.56 37.45 -5.66
C ALA A 359 27.87 37.65 -7.02
N VAL A 360 28.66 37.54 -8.09
CA VAL A 360 28.26 37.60 -9.49
C VAL A 360 27.47 36.33 -9.86
N LEU A 361 26.26 36.49 -10.39
CA LEU A 361 25.46 35.41 -10.97
C LEU A 361 26.00 35.01 -12.36
N PRO A 362 26.13 33.71 -12.69
CA PRO A 362 26.52 33.28 -14.03
C PRO A 362 25.38 33.46 -15.05
N ARG A 363 25.75 33.95 -16.24
CA ARG A 363 24.86 34.17 -17.40
C ARG A 363 24.27 32.85 -17.94
N PRO A 364 23.06 32.89 -18.54
CA PRO A 364 22.38 31.72 -19.08
C PRO A 364 23.05 31.17 -20.35
N LEU A 365 23.06 29.84 -20.47
CA LEU A 365 23.55 29.07 -21.62
C LEU A 365 22.59 29.24 -22.83
N ILE A 366 23.16 29.60 -23.98
CA ILE A 366 22.48 29.66 -25.28
C ILE A 366 22.59 28.28 -25.95
N PRO A 367 21.48 27.61 -26.33
CA PRO A 367 21.52 26.32 -27.03
C PRO A 367 22.00 26.46 -28.48
N GLY A 368 22.94 25.62 -28.93
CA GLY A 368 23.15 25.38 -30.38
C GLY A 368 24.55 25.56 -30.99
N GLN A 369 25.66 25.40 -30.25
CA GLN A 369 27.01 25.42 -30.85
C GLN A 369 27.88 24.28 -30.26
N THR A 370 27.99 23.19 -31.06
CA THR A 370 29.13 22.23 -31.20
C THR A 370 29.68 21.48 -29.96
N SER A 371 30.22 20.26 -30.01
CA SER A 371 30.69 19.37 -31.08
C SER A 371 30.67 17.92 -30.57
N ARG A 372 30.40 17.00 -31.50
CA ARG A 372 30.21 15.56 -31.33
C ARG A 372 31.56 14.83 -31.36
N ARG A 373 32.30 14.83 -30.24
CA ARG A 373 33.43 13.92 -29.97
C ARG A 373 33.66 13.91 -28.47
N ASP A 374 33.29 12.82 -27.82
CA ASP A 374 33.92 12.23 -26.62
C ASP A 374 33.00 11.14 -26.06
N PHE A 375 33.01 9.99 -26.74
CA PHE A 375 32.61 8.71 -26.19
C PHE A 375 33.67 7.71 -26.65
N ILE A 376 34.50 7.27 -25.70
CA ILE A 376 35.27 6.01 -25.57
C ILE A 376 36.49 6.33 -24.69
N ARG A 377 36.36 6.01 -23.40
CA ARG A 377 37.33 5.22 -22.63
C ARG A 377 36.70 4.73 -21.34
#